data_AF-Q67M47-F1
#
_entry.id   AF-Q67M47-F1
#
_cell.length_a   1.000
_cell.length_b   1.000
_cell.length_c   1.000
_cell.angle_alpha   90.00
_cell.angle_beta   90.00
_cell.angle_gamma   90.00
#
_symmetry.space_group_name_H-M   'P 1'
#
loop_
_entity.id
_entity.type
_entity.pdbx_description
1 polymer ?
#
loop_
_entity_poly.entity_id
_entity_poly.type
_entity_poly.pdbx_seq_one_letter_code
_entity_poly.pdbx_strand_id
1 'polypeptide(L)'
;MRTIFAQPDQKAARSQLAVVVENLRKQFPRAAQLLEDAEEDILAYMAFPSEHWRQLHSTNPLERLNREIGRRTEVVGIFPNREALIRLAGAVMIEQQEEWMTAPRRYFSQASMAKLYANDPSLSCPELLPLSAD
;
A
#
# COMPACT_ATOMS: atom_id res chain seq x y z
N MET A 1 4.87 4.66 16.95
CA MET A 1 4.30 4.12 15.70
C MET A 1 5.37 3.69 14.70
N ARG A 2 6.25 4.57 14.18
CA ARG A 2 7.31 4.17 13.22
C ARG A 2 8.21 3.02 13.70
N THR A 3 8.40 2.89 15.01
CA THR A 3 9.18 1.82 15.65
C THR A 3 8.61 0.43 15.42
N ILE A 4 7.29 0.30 15.20
CA ILE A 4 6.62 -0.99 14.91
C ILE A 4 7.10 -1.55 13.57
N PHE A 5 7.15 -0.69 12.55
CA PHE A 5 7.52 -1.06 11.17
C PHE A 5 9.03 -1.22 10.96
N ALA A 6 9.85 -0.80 11.92
CA ALA A 6 11.31 -0.92 11.88
C ALA A 6 11.84 -2.25 12.44
N GLN A 7 10.95 -3.14 12.87
CA GLN A 7 11.33 -4.41 13.48
C GLN A 7 11.80 -5.44 12.43
N PRO A 8 12.72 -6.34 12.81
CA PRO A 8 13.34 -7.29 11.88
C PRO A 8 12.40 -8.43 11.46
N ASP A 9 11.36 -8.72 12.26
CA ASP A 9 10.41 -9.79 12.01
C ASP A 9 9.04 -9.47 12.64
N GLN A 10 8.03 -10.26 12.26
CA GLN A 10 6.65 -10.05 12.68
C GLN A 10 6.45 -10.23 14.18
N LYS A 11 7.19 -11.14 14.84
CA LYS A 11 7.07 -11.37 16.28
C LYS A 11 7.61 -10.17 17.08
N ALA A 12 8.74 -9.62 16.66
CA ALA A 12 9.29 -8.40 17.21
C ALA A 12 8.35 -7.21 16.96
N ALA A 13 7.74 -7.12 15.77
CA ALA A 13 6.75 -6.08 15.44
C ALA A 13 5.52 -6.12 16.35
N ARG A 14 4.95 -7.31 16.59
CA ARG A 14 3.81 -7.50 17.52
C ARG A 14 4.17 -7.09 18.96
N SER A 15 5.35 -7.52 19.42
CA SER A 15 5.85 -7.14 20.76
C SER A 15 6.00 -5.62 20.89
N GLN A 16 6.56 -4.98 19.87
CA GLN A 16 6.73 -3.53 19.83
C GLN A 16 5.39 -2.78 19.72
N LEU A 17 4.41 -3.34 19.02
CA LEU A 17 3.05 -2.81 18.92
C LEU A 17 2.39 -2.80 20.29
N ALA A 18 2.44 -3.89 21.05
CA ALA A 18 1.88 -3.97 22.40
C ALA A 18 2.44 -2.87 23.32
N VAL A 19 3.75 -2.62 23.26
CA VAL A 19 4.40 -1.52 24.01
C VAL A 19 3.87 -0.15 23.56
N VAL A 20 3.67 0.07 22.26
CA VAL A 20 3.13 1.34 21.75
C VAL A 20 1.67 1.52 22.16
N VAL A 21 0.86 0.47 22.09
CA VAL A 21 -0.55 0.49 22.51
C VAL A 21 -0.64 0.89 23.98
N GLU A 22 0.12 0.25 24.86
CA GLU A 22 0.10 0.56 26.30
C GLU A 22 0.49 2.02 26.59
N ASN A 23 1.50 2.53 25.90
CA ASN A 23 1.90 3.93 26.02
C ASN A 23 0.80 4.89 25.52
N LEU A 24 0.04 4.51 24.48
CA LEU A 24 -1.05 5.31 23.94
C LEU A 24 -2.32 5.25 24.79
N ARG A 25 -2.59 4.15 25.51
CA ARG A 25 -3.85 3.96 26.26
C ARG A 25 -4.17 5.12 27.20
N LYS A 26 -3.16 5.70 27.85
CA LYS A 26 -3.34 6.78 28.84
C LYS A 26 -3.81 8.10 28.23
N GLN A 27 -3.28 8.49 27.07
CA GLN A 27 -3.55 9.80 26.45
C GLN A 27 -4.54 9.69 25.28
N PHE A 28 -4.54 8.57 24.56
CA PHE A 28 -5.29 8.36 23.34
C PHE A 28 -5.94 6.96 23.31
N PRO A 29 -6.89 6.67 24.22
CA PRO A 29 -7.47 5.33 24.37
C PRO A 29 -8.12 4.81 23.09
N ARG A 30 -8.82 5.68 22.33
CA ARG A 30 -9.44 5.30 21.05
C ARG A 30 -8.40 4.93 19.98
N ALA A 31 -7.27 5.63 19.94
CA ALA A 31 -6.20 5.34 19.00
C ALA A 31 -5.45 4.05 19.39
N ALA A 32 -5.30 3.80 20.69
CA ALA A 32 -4.73 2.56 21.20
C ALA A 32 -5.59 1.35 20.81
N GLN A 33 -6.90 1.44 21.00
CA GLN A 33 -7.83 0.37 20.59
C GLN A 33 -7.78 0.12 19.09
N LEU A 34 -7.84 1.20 18.28
CA LEU A 34 -7.76 1.07 16.82
C LEU A 34 -6.46 0.40 16.36
N LEU A 35 -5.33 0.72 17.00
CA LEU A 35 -4.04 0.13 16.67
C LEU A 35 -3.97 -1.35 17.08
N GLU A 36 -4.58 -1.71 18.22
CA GLU A 36 -4.68 -3.09 18.72
C GLU A 36 -5.55 -3.94 17.78
N ASP A 37 -6.73 -3.44 17.41
CA ASP A 37 -7.65 -4.12 16.48
C ASP A 37 -7.03 -4.33 15.09
N ALA A 38 -6.19 -3.39 14.65
CA ALA A 38 -5.56 -3.43 13.34
C ALA A 38 -4.22 -4.21 13.30
N GLU A 39 -3.80 -4.86 14.38
CA GLU A 39 -2.49 -5.51 14.48
C GLU A 39 -2.21 -6.47 13.31
N GLU A 40 -3.14 -7.37 13.00
CA GLU A 40 -2.97 -8.33 11.90
C GLU A 40 -2.84 -7.61 10.56
N ASP A 41 -3.72 -6.67 10.27
CA ASP A 41 -3.79 -5.97 8.99
C ASP A 41 -2.51 -5.17 8.73
N ILE A 42 -2.02 -4.42 9.73
CA ILE A 42 -0.86 -3.55 9.54
C ILE A 42 0.47 -4.31 9.55
N LEU A 43 0.49 -5.56 10.02
CA LEU A 43 1.67 -6.43 10.03
C LEU A 43 1.62 -7.52 8.95
N ALA A 44 0.53 -7.65 8.20
CA ALA A 44 0.37 -8.64 7.14
C ALA A 44 1.45 -8.53 6.06
N TYR A 45 1.92 -7.31 5.76
CA TYR A 45 2.98 -7.09 4.77
C TYR A 45 4.30 -7.81 5.12
N MET A 46 4.53 -8.15 6.40
CA MET A 46 5.75 -8.85 6.81
C MET A 46 5.79 -10.31 6.34
N ALA A 47 4.70 -10.83 5.78
CA ALA A 47 4.68 -12.10 5.05
C ALA A 47 5.36 -12.01 3.67
N PHE A 48 5.59 -10.80 3.16
CA PHE A 48 6.31 -10.58 1.90
C PHE A 48 7.83 -10.60 2.11
N PRO A 49 8.63 -10.80 1.04
CA PRO A 49 10.08 -10.62 1.11
C PRO A 49 10.45 -9.25 1.68
N SER A 50 11.44 -9.20 2.57
CA SER A 50 11.82 -7.98 3.30
C SER A 50 12.31 -6.85 2.40
N GLU A 51 12.75 -7.17 1.18
CA GLU A 51 13.09 -6.22 0.12
C GLU A 51 11.92 -5.32 -0.30
N HIS A 52 10.68 -5.69 0.03
CA HIS A 52 9.45 -5.01 -0.36
C HIS A 52 8.74 -4.31 0.79
N TRP A 53 9.17 -4.53 2.03
CA TRP A 53 8.49 -4.01 3.22
C TRP A 53 8.35 -2.49 3.20
N ARG A 54 9.44 -1.78 2.85
CA ARG A 54 9.45 -0.32 2.77
C ARG A 54 8.42 0.22 1.78
N GLN A 55 8.19 -0.48 0.69
CA GLN A 55 7.22 -0.10 -0.33
C GLN A 55 5.80 -0.40 0.15
N LEU A 56 5.58 -1.57 0.77
CA LEU A 56 4.27 -2.04 1.20
C LEU A 56 3.70 -1.24 2.37
N HIS A 57 4.51 -0.90 3.37
CA HIS A 57 4.05 -0.14 4.55
C HIS A 57 4.06 1.39 4.31
N SER A 58 4.42 1.87 3.12
CA SER A 58 4.51 3.30 2.83
C SER A 58 3.24 3.82 2.16
N THR A 59 2.66 4.88 2.72
CA THR A 59 1.53 5.60 2.12
C THR A 59 1.96 6.62 1.06
N ASN A 60 3.27 6.85 0.88
CA ASN A 60 3.79 7.91 -0.01
C ASN A 60 3.29 7.79 -1.47
N PRO A 61 3.25 6.60 -2.10
CA PRO A 61 2.74 6.50 -3.46
C PRO A 61 1.26 6.91 -3.57
N LEU A 62 0.43 6.45 -2.62
CA LEU A 62 -1.00 6.78 -2.57
C LEU A 62 -1.22 8.27 -2.30
N GLU A 63 -0.48 8.86 -1.36
CA GLU A 63 -0.54 10.29 -1.06
C GLU A 63 -0.12 11.16 -2.25
N ARG A 64 0.91 10.73 -2.99
CA ARG A 64 1.34 11.44 -4.21
C ARG A 64 0.26 11.41 -5.28
N LEU A 65 -0.33 10.23 -5.52
CA LEU A 65 -1.40 10.06 -6.49
C LEU A 65 -2.65 10.89 -6.11
N ASN A 66 -3.08 10.82 -4.86
CA ASN A 66 -4.22 11.60 -4.36
C ASN A 66 -3.98 13.11 -4.47
N ARG A 67 -2.75 13.57 -4.18
CA ARG A 67 -2.37 14.97 -4.36
C ARG A 67 -2.44 15.39 -5.82
N GLU A 68 -2.00 14.54 -6.75
CA GLU A 68 -2.06 14.85 -8.17
C GLU A 68 -3.51 14.90 -8.70
N ILE A 69 -4.36 13.97 -8.27
CA ILE A 69 -5.81 14.02 -8.56
C ILE A 69 -6.39 15.33 -8.03
N GLY A 70 -6.12 15.67 -6.75
CA GLY A 70 -6.56 16.91 -6.13
C GLY A 70 -6.16 18.15 -6.94
N ARG A 71 -4.86 18.26 -7.27
CA ARG A 71 -4.30 19.37 -8.06
C ARG A 71 -4.98 19.53 -9.41
N ARG A 72 -5.25 18.43 -10.14
CA ARG A 72 -5.93 18.51 -11.45
C ARG A 72 -7.41 18.84 -11.32
N THR A 73 -8.08 18.34 -10.29
CA THR A 73 -9.47 18.70 -10.02
C THR A 73 -9.64 20.16 -9.61
N GLU A 74 -8.67 20.71 -8.86
CA GLU A 74 -8.67 22.10 -8.43
C GLU A 74 -8.60 23.08 -9.61
N VAL A 75 -7.83 22.75 -10.65
CA VAL A 75 -7.74 23.54 -11.90
C VAL A 75 -9.08 23.58 -12.64
N VAL A 76 -9.84 22.49 -12.63
CA VAL A 76 -11.17 22.44 -13.29
C VAL A 76 -12.22 23.19 -12.48
N GLY A 77 -12.15 23.15 -11.15
CA GLY A 77 -13.06 23.83 -10.24
C GLY A 77 -14.45 23.18 -10.17
N ILE A 78 -15.24 23.27 -11.24
CA ILE A 78 -16.61 22.73 -11.33
C ILE A 78 -16.73 21.79 -12.53
N PHE A 79 -17.18 20.57 -12.28
CA PHE A 79 -17.41 19.56 -13.32
C PHE A 79 -18.85 19.59 -13.82
N PRO A 80 -19.10 19.41 -15.13
CA PRO A 80 -20.45 19.40 -15.70
C PRO A 80 -21.28 18.16 -15.30
N ASN A 81 -20.61 17.05 -14.97
CA ASN A 81 -21.23 15.82 -14.46
C ASN A 81 -20.16 14.91 -13.81
N ARG A 82 -20.63 13.83 -13.17
CA ARG A 82 -19.76 12.83 -12.52
C ARG A 82 -18.81 12.14 -13.49
N GLU A 83 -19.25 11.85 -14.72
CA GLU A 83 -18.43 11.18 -15.73
C GLU A 83 -17.22 12.01 -16.16
N ALA A 84 -17.35 13.34 -16.19
CA ALA A 84 -16.21 14.22 -16.46
C ALA A 84 -15.12 14.13 -15.37
N LEU A 85 -15.51 14.03 -14.10
CA LEU A 85 -14.56 13.84 -12.99
C LEU A 85 -13.86 12.47 -13.08
N ILE A 86 -14.63 11.41 -13.35
CA ILE A 86 -14.09 10.05 -13.49
C ILE A 86 -13.09 9.98 -14.63
N ARG A 87 -13.39 10.60 -15.77
CA ARG A 87 -12.45 10.64 -16.91
C ARG A 87 -11.14 11.34 -16.55
N LEU A 88 -11.18 12.45 -15.81
CA LEU A 88 -9.96 13.13 -15.37
C LEU A 88 -9.15 12.27 -14.41
N ALA A 89 -9.78 11.72 -13.36
CA ALA A 89 -9.10 10.85 -12.41
C ALA A 89 -8.55 9.58 -13.09
N GLY A 90 -9.31 9.01 -14.04
CA GLY A 90 -8.90 7.90 -14.89
C GLY A 90 -7.67 8.22 -15.72
N ALA A 91 -7.63 9.39 -16.36
CA ALA A 91 -6.46 9.85 -17.11
C ALA A 91 -5.20 9.94 -16.21
N VAL A 92 -5.34 10.49 -14.99
CA VAL A 92 -4.23 10.52 -14.01
C VAL A 92 -3.75 9.13 -13.63
N MET A 93 -4.67 8.17 -13.43
CA MET A 93 -4.31 6.78 -13.11
C MET A 93 -3.59 6.09 -14.26
N ILE A 94 -4.02 6.34 -15.51
CA ILE A 94 -3.36 5.80 -16.71
C ILE A 94 -1.93 6.33 -16.80
N GLU A 95 -1.73 7.65 -16.66
CA GLU A 95 -0.39 8.25 -16.66
C GLU A 95 0.51 7.66 -15.56
N GLN A 96 -0.04 7.45 -14.35
CA GLN A 96 0.73 6.82 -13.27
C GLN A 96 1.11 5.37 -13.60
N GLN A 97 0.21 4.61 -14.24
CA GLN A 97 0.47 3.25 -14.67
C GLN A 97 1.55 3.21 -15.76
N GLU A 98 1.52 4.12 -16.73
CA GLU A 98 2.53 4.25 -17.78
C GLU A 98 3.92 4.53 -17.18
N GLU A 99 4.00 5.41 -16.18
CA GLU A 99 5.24 5.66 -15.44
C GLU A 99 5.76 4.37 -14.77
N TRP A 100 4.89 3.60 -14.13
CA TRP A 100 5.29 2.34 -13.48
C TRP A 100 5.72 1.25 -14.46
N MET A 101 5.09 1.18 -15.64
CA MET A 101 5.48 0.24 -16.69
C MET A 101 6.83 0.60 -17.32
N THR A 102 7.10 1.89 -17.48
CA THR A 102 8.31 2.39 -18.17
C THR A 102 9.50 2.57 -17.22
N ALA A 103 9.26 2.65 -15.90
CA ALA A 103 10.30 2.86 -14.91
C ALA A 103 11.40 1.76 -15.00
N PRO A 104 12.69 2.14 -15.06
CA PRO A 104 13.79 1.19 -15.24
C PRO A 104 13.95 0.22 -14.05
N ARG A 105 13.43 0.61 -12.87
CA ARG A 105 13.45 -0.22 -11.67
C ARG A 105 12.02 -0.50 -11.24
N ARG A 106 11.60 -1.76 -11.41
CA ARG A 106 10.28 -2.22 -10.94
C ARG A 106 10.17 -2.03 -9.43
N TYR A 107 9.01 -1.54 -8.99
CA TYR A 107 8.70 -1.36 -7.57
C TYR A 107 8.76 -2.69 -6.80
N PHE A 108 8.26 -3.76 -7.40
CA PHE A 108 8.37 -5.14 -6.94
C PHE A 108 9.07 -5.97 -8.02
N SER A 109 10.25 -6.50 -7.74
CA SER A 109 10.99 -7.31 -8.70
C SER A 109 10.40 -8.73 -8.77
N GLN A 110 10.26 -9.27 -9.98
CA GLN A 110 9.73 -10.63 -10.18
C GLN A 110 10.57 -11.68 -9.45
N ALA A 111 11.90 -11.54 -9.49
CA ALA A 111 12.81 -12.46 -8.81
C ALA A 111 12.62 -12.49 -7.28
N SER A 112 12.33 -11.35 -6.65
CA SER A 112 12.05 -11.28 -5.22
C SER A 112 10.66 -11.82 -4.90
N MET A 113 9.64 -11.43 -5.68
CA MET A 113 8.27 -11.92 -5.51
C MET A 113 8.14 -13.44 -5.69
N ALA A 114 8.95 -14.04 -6.57
CA ALA A 114 9.00 -15.50 -6.76
C ALA A 114 9.37 -16.27 -5.48
N LYS A 115 10.05 -15.63 -4.51
CA LYS A 115 10.38 -16.25 -3.22
C LYS A 115 9.14 -16.61 -2.40
N LEU A 116 8.01 -15.95 -2.62
CA LEU A 116 6.73 -16.28 -1.97
C LEU A 116 6.23 -17.68 -2.36
N TYR A 117 6.47 -18.04 -3.62
CA TYR A 117 5.94 -19.26 -4.23
C TYR A 117 6.93 -20.42 -4.19
N ALA A 118 8.18 -20.16 -3.78
CA ALA A 118 9.24 -21.17 -3.72
C ALA A 118 8.89 -22.36 -2.80
N ASN A 119 8.05 -22.14 -1.79
CA ASN A 119 7.69 -23.13 -0.79
C ASN A 119 6.29 -23.73 -0.99
N ASP A 120 5.49 -23.18 -1.90
CA ASP A 120 4.13 -23.66 -2.19
C ASP A 120 3.81 -23.52 -3.69
N PRO A 121 4.01 -24.59 -4.48
CA PRO A 121 3.74 -24.61 -5.91
C PRO A 121 2.26 -24.39 -6.28
N SER A 122 1.34 -24.55 -5.31
CA SER A 122 -0.09 -24.33 -5.53
C SER A 122 -0.44 -22.84 -5.57
N LEU A 123 0.38 -22.01 -4.94
CA LEU A 123 0.39 -20.56 -5.08
C LEU A 123 1.23 -20.21 -6.32
N SER A 124 0.78 -20.52 -7.54
CA SER A 124 1.44 -19.89 -8.70
C SER A 124 0.99 -18.43 -8.78
N CYS A 125 1.84 -17.54 -9.29
CA CYS A 125 1.36 -16.24 -9.76
C CYS A 125 0.28 -16.53 -10.81
N PRO A 126 -1.00 -16.22 -10.57
CA PRO A 126 -2.02 -16.39 -11.60
C PRO A 126 -1.56 -15.55 -12.79
N GLU A 127 -1.75 -16.07 -14.00
CA GLU A 127 -1.72 -15.22 -15.18
C GLU A 127 -2.72 -14.10 -14.90
N LEU A 128 -2.21 -12.87 -14.68
CA LEU A 128 -3.02 -11.71 -14.34
C LEU A 128 -4.16 -11.69 -15.35
N LEU A 129 -5.41 -11.80 -14.85
CA LEU A 129 -6.60 -11.86 -15.69
C LEU A 129 -6.40 -10.86 -16.84
N PRO A 130 -6.48 -11.29 -18.12
CA PRO A 130 -6.51 -10.34 -19.20
C PRO A 130 -7.61 -9.37 -18.81
N LEU A 131 -7.29 -8.08 -18.71
CA LEU A 131 -8.30 -7.04 -18.58
C LEU A 131 -9.22 -7.25 -19.78
N SER A 132 -10.35 -7.92 -19.55
CA SER A 132 -11.35 -8.16 -20.59
C SER A 132 -11.81 -6.77 -21.00
N ALA A 133 -11.37 -6.36 -22.18
CA ALA A 133 -11.81 -5.15 -22.84
C ALA A 133 -13.23 -5.42 -23.39
N ASP A 134 -14.18 -5.58 -22.49
CA ASP A 134 -15.61 -5.61 -22.77
C ASP A 134 -16.29 -4.36 -22.19
#